data_AF-A0A965VB69-F1
#
_entry.id   AF-A0A965VB69-F1
#
_cell.length_a   1.000
_cell.length_b   1.000
_cell.length_c   1.000
_cell.angle_alpha   90.00
_cell.angle_beta   90.00
_cell.angle_gamma   90.00
#
_symmetry.space_group_name_H-M   'P 1'
#
loop_
_entity.id
_entity.type
_entity.pdbx_description
1 polymer ?
#
loop_
_entity_poly.entity_id
_entity_poly.type
_entity_poly.pdbx_seq_one_letter_code
_entity_poly.pdbx_strand_id
1 'polypeptide(L)'
;MYNPLASYEENLRNGPSSVWNRGGLFPKIRYQGTPQFKLLDVPLHVPLGMPAGPLLSAAYVNVALDAGFCMPVYKTVRSSAWQSS
;
A
#
# COMPACT_ATOMS: atom_id res chain seq x y z
N MET A 1 4.98 7.71 2.75
CA MET A 1 5.20 6.35 2.21
C MET A 1 6.32 5.65 2.95
N TYR A 2 6.67 4.44 2.49
CA TYR A 2 7.94 3.76 2.75
C TYR A 2 9.13 4.67 2.39
N ASN A 3 10.12 4.75 3.27
CA ASN A 3 11.35 5.49 3.06
C ASN A 3 12.47 4.53 2.61
N PRO A 4 12.96 4.61 1.36
CA PRO A 4 14.01 3.73 0.87
C PRO A 4 15.39 4.00 1.49
N LEU A 5 15.56 5.14 2.15
CA LEU A 5 16.79 5.52 2.85
C LEU A 5 16.80 5.07 4.32
N ALA A 6 15.69 4.51 4.83
CA ALA A 6 15.58 3.98 6.19
C ALA A 6 15.58 2.45 6.17
N SER A 7 15.99 1.86 7.29
CA SER A 7 15.91 0.41 7.51
C SER A 7 14.46 -0.11 7.48
N TYR A 8 14.32 -1.43 7.34
CA TYR A 8 13.03 -2.08 7.41
C TYR A 8 12.35 -1.84 8.76
N GLU A 9 13.10 -1.99 9.85
CA GLU A 9 12.65 -1.86 11.22
C GLU A 9 12.21 -0.42 11.52
N GLU A 10 12.95 0.57 11.02
CA GLU A 10 12.56 1.97 11.14
C GLU A 10 11.26 2.28 10.41
N ASN A 11 11.10 1.78 9.17
CA ASN A 11 9.85 1.91 8.44
C ASN A 11 8.70 1.23 9.20
N LEU A 12 8.89 0.00 9.67
CA LEU A 12 7.86 -0.72 10.40
C LEU A 12 7.43 0.00 11.69
N ARG A 13 8.40 0.52 12.45
CA ARG A 13 8.17 1.25 13.70
C ARG A 13 7.50 2.60 13.48
N ASN A 14 7.97 3.36 12.49
CA ASN A 14 7.51 4.73 12.26
C ASN A 14 6.22 4.80 11.42
N GLY A 15 5.91 3.74 10.68
CA GLY A 15 4.79 3.70 9.75
C GLY A 15 5.01 4.59 8.52
N PRO A 16 3.98 4.76 7.67
CA PRO A 16 4.07 5.61 6.50
C PRO A 16 4.36 7.05 6.91
N SER A 17 5.31 7.69 6.23
CA SER A 17 5.66 9.09 6.49
C SER A 17 4.41 9.98 6.61
N SER A 18 4.33 10.77 7.69
CA SER A 18 3.22 11.71 7.96
C SER A 18 3.01 12.76 6.87
N VAL A 19 4.02 12.93 6.03
CA VAL A 19 4.03 13.76 4.83
C VAL A 19 3.00 13.24 3.79
N TRP A 20 2.72 11.93 3.77
CA TRP A 20 1.60 11.35 2.99
C TRP A 20 0.23 11.57 3.63
N ASN A 21 0.16 11.60 4.96
CA ASN A 21 -1.10 11.85 5.66
C ASN A 21 -1.47 13.34 5.63
N ARG A 22 -0.48 14.23 5.48
CA ARG A 22 -0.68 15.66 5.28
C ARG A 22 -1.05 15.98 3.83
N GLY A 23 -2.27 15.57 3.46
CA GLY A 23 -3.21 16.08 2.43
C GLY A 23 -2.79 16.86 1.17
N GLY A 24 -1.51 17.02 0.83
CA GLY A 24 -1.09 17.96 -0.21
C GLY A 24 -0.02 17.48 -1.17
N LEU A 25 0.59 16.30 -0.95
CA LEU A 25 1.67 15.83 -1.84
C LEU A 25 1.23 14.80 -2.87
N PHE A 26 0.03 14.25 -2.71
CA PHE A 26 -0.58 13.43 -3.75
C PHE A 26 -2.00 13.87 -4.06
N PRO A 27 -2.38 13.86 -5.34
CA PRO A 27 -3.75 14.08 -5.73
C PRO A 27 -4.60 12.96 -5.12
N LYS A 28 -5.64 13.34 -4.38
CA LYS A 28 -6.70 12.40 -4.01
C LYS A 28 -7.43 12.02 -5.29
N ILE A 29 -7.19 10.81 -5.78
CA ILE A 29 -7.88 10.32 -6.97
C ILE A 29 -9.33 10.02 -6.57
N ARG A 30 -10.27 10.72 -7.20
CA ARG A 30 -11.68 10.35 -7.21
C ARG A 30 -11.98 9.67 -8.52
N TYR A 31 -12.27 8.37 -8.47
CA TYR A 31 -12.74 7.67 -9.65
C TYR A 31 -14.11 8.21 -10.07
N GLN A 32 -14.30 8.36 -11.37
CA GLN A 32 -15.57 8.78 -11.96
C GLN A 32 -16.17 7.59 -12.71
N GLY A 33 -17.51 7.50 -12.72
CA GLY A 33 -18.23 6.42 -13.39
C GLY A 33 -18.14 5.08 -12.66
N THR A 34 -18.44 4.00 -13.38
CA THR A 34 -18.41 2.63 -12.85
C THR A 34 -17.06 1.96 -13.09
N PRO A 35 -16.64 1.00 -12.24
CA PRO A 35 -15.47 0.17 -12.49
C PRO A 35 -15.48 -0.47 -13.88
N GLN A 36 -14.35 -0.40 -14.58
CA GLN A 36 -14.20 -0.89 -15.96
C GLN A 36 -13.43 -2.23 -16.03
N PHE A 37 -12.80 -2.63 -14.93
CA PHE A 37 -11.94 -3.81 -14.86
C PHE A 37 -12.41 -4.76 -13.78
N LYS A 38 -11.99 -6.03 -13.86
CA LYS A 38 -12.37 -7.08 -12.93
C LYS A 38 -11.19 -8.03 -12.71
N LEU A 39 -10.90 -8.35 -11.46
CA LEU A 39 -9.87 -9.33 -11.07
C LEU A 39 -10.43 -10.21 -9.96
N LEU A 40 -10.45 -11.54 -10.13
CA LEU A 40 -11.01 -12.48 -9.15
C LEU A 40 -12.40 -12.08 -8.65
N ASP A 41 -13.25 -11.64 -9.58
CA ASP A 41 -14.58 -11.09 -9.32
C ASP A 41 -14.66 -9.75 -8.56
N VAL A 42 -13.52 -9.14 -8.24
CA VAL A 42 -13.44 -7.81 -7.63
C VAL A 42 -13.40 -6.73 -8.74
N PRO A 43 -14.34 -5.77 -8.74
CA PRO A 43 -14.33 -4.66 -9.71
C PRO A 43 -13.25 -3.63 -9.36
N LEU A 44 -12.54 -3.13 -10.38
CA LEU A 44 -11.48 -2.13 -10.25
C LEU A 44 -11.75 -0.95 -11.19
N HIS A 45 -11.52 0.28 -10.70
CA HIS A 45 -11.65 1.49 -11.53
C HIS A 45 -10.46 1.68 -12.45
N VAL A 46 -9.27 1.28 -12.01
CA VAL A 46 -8.03 1.27 -12.80
C VAL A 46 -7.27 -0.03 -12.56
N PRO A 47 -6.56 -0.59 -13.56
CA PRO A 47 -5.77 -1.80 -13.40
C PRO A 47 -4.39 -1.48 -12.79
N LEU A 48 -4.34 -0.57 -11.80
CA LEU A 48 -3.11 -0.10 -11.16
C LEU A 48 -3.03 -0.64 -9.72
N GLY A 49 -1.94 -1.34 -9.42
CA GLY A 49 -1.64 -1.90 -8.11
C GLY A 49 -0.35 -1.36 -7.49
N MET A 50 -0.15 -1.67 -6.21
CA MET A 50 1.09 -1.35 -5.49
C MET A 50 1.72 -2.64 -4.96
N PRO A 51 3.01 -2.92 -5.27
CA PRO A 51 3.65 -4.17 -4.88
C PRO A 51 3.85 -4.29 -3.36
N ALA A 52 4.10 -5.52 -2.90
CA ALA A 52 4.18 -5.89 -1.49
C ALA A 52 5.32 -5.24 -0.69
N GLY A 53 6.48 -5.01 -1.32
CA GLY A 53 7.68 -4.48 -0.67
C GLY A 53 7.44 -3.25 0.22
N PRO A 54 6.84 -2.16 -0.30
CA PRO A 54 6.58 -0.95 0.48
C PRO A 54 5.38 -1.03 1.45
N LEU A 55 4.61 -2.12 1.47
CA LEU A 55 3.35 -2.25 2.21
C LEU A 55 3.50 -3.12 3.47
N LEU A 56 4.27 -2.61 4.44
CA LEU A 56 4.69 -3.36 5.63
C LEU A 56 3.58 -3.64 6.66
N SER A 57 2.58 -2.77 6.73
CA SER A 57 1.49 -2.82 7.70
C SER A 57 0.20 -2.28 7.09
N ALA A 58 -0.94 -2.51 7.75
CA ALA A 58 -2.23 -2.00 7.29
C ALA A 58 -2.22 -0.46 7.11
N ALA A 59 -1.42 0.27 7.89
CA ALA A 59 -1.26 1.70 7.74
C ALA A 59 -0.70 2.09 6.36
N TYR A 60 0.29 1.33 5.84
CA TYR A 60 0.81 1.56 4.49
C TYR A 60 -0.22 1.24 3.41
N VAL A 61 -1.01 0.19 3.61
CA VAL A 61 -2.10 -0.19 2.69
C VAL A 61 -3.14 0.92 2.59
N ASN A 62 -3.58 1.47 3.72
CA ASN A 62 -4.55 2.56 3.75
C ASN A 62 -4.06 3.77 2.98
N VAL A 63 -2.79 4.14 3.16
CA VAL A 63 -2.21 5.27 2.43
C VAL A 63 -2.11 5.01 0.92
N ALA A 64 -1.86 3.76 0.50
CA ALA A 64 -1.90 3.40 -0.92
C ALA A 64 -3.33 3.47 -1.50
N LEU A 65 -4.33 3.05 -0.74
CA LEU A 65 -5.74 3.18 -1.13
C LEU A 65 -6.16 4.66 -1.24
N ASP A 66 -5.77 5.49 -0.26
CA ASP A 66 -6.03 6.94 -0.26
C ASP A 66 -5.35 7.66 -1.45
N ALA A 67 -4.22 7.12 -1.92
CA ALA A 67 -3.52 7.60 -3.10
C ALA A 67 -4.16 7.14 -4.43
N GLY A 68 -5.17 6.26 -4.39
CA GLY A 68 -5.89 5.81 -5.58
C GLY A 68 -5.29 4.58 -6.28
N PHE A 69 -4.56 3.73 -5.55
CA PHE A 69 -4.25 2.38 -6.04
C PHE A 69 -5.45 1.45 -5.77
N CYS A 70 -5.89 0.72 -6.79
CA CYS A 70 -7.01 -0.22 -6.64
C CYS A 70 -6.59 -1.58 -6.07
N MET A 71 -5.30 -1.93 -6.14
CA MET A 71 -4.80 -3.26 -5.76
C MET A 71 -3.48 -3.18 -4.98
N PRO A 72 -3.51 -2.76 -3.71
CA PRO A 72 -2.35 -2.85 -2.83
C PRO A 72 -2.11 -4.32 -2.43
N VAL A 73 -0.94 -4.85 -2.76
CA VAL A 73 -0.54 -6.20 -2.37
C VAL A 73 0.10 -6.13 -0.99
N TYR A 74 -0.48 -6.75 0.03
CA TYR A 74 0.11 -6.73 1.37
C TYR A 74 1.42 -7.53 1.43
N LYS A 75 2.33 -7.17 2.34
CA LYS A 75 3.58 -7.91 2.55
C LYS A 75 3.34 -9.41 2.69
N THR A 76 4.32 -10.22 2.26
CA THR A 76 4.28 -11.67 2.49
C THR A 76 4.25 -11.96 3.99
N VAL A 77 3.25 -12.72 4.42
CA VAL A 77 3.13 -13.21 5.80
C VAL A 77 3.43 -14.70 5.80
N ARG A 78 4.39 -15.12 6.62
CA ARG A 78 4.69 -16.55 6.82
C ARG A 78 3.89 -17.06 8.02
N SER A 79 3.40 -18.29 7.94
CA SER A 79 2.69 -18.96 9.03
C SER A 79 3.60 -19.27 10.23
N SER A 80 4.91 -19.37 10.01
CA SER A 80 5.91 -19.57 11.04
C SER A 80 7.13 -18.67 10.82
N ALA A 81 7.79 -18.31 11.92
CA ALA A 81 9.08 -17.63 11.85
C ALA A 81 10.13 -18.53 11.20
N TRP A 82 11.07 -17.91 10.47
CA TRP A 82 12.24 -18.63 9.99
C TRP A 82 13.13 -18.95 11.20
N GLN A 83 13.36 -20.24 11.46
CA GLN A 83 14.31 -20.67 12.48
C GLN A 83 15.72 -20.49 11.91
N SER A 84 16.46 -19.51 12.42
CA SER A 84 17.90 -19.42 12.19
C SER A 84 18.58 -20.43 13.10
N SER A 85 19.19 -21.45 12.50
CA SER A 85 20.06 -22.44 13.16
C SER A 85 21.30 -21.81 13.77
#